data_AF-A0A534T6M8-F1
#
_entry.id   AF-A0A534T6M8-F1
#
_cell.length_a   1.000
_cell.length_b   1.000
_cell.length_c   1.000
_cell.angle_alpha   90.00
_cell.angle_beta   90.00
_cell.angle_gamma   90.00
#
_symmetry.space_group_name_H-M   'P 1'
#
loop_
_entity.id
_entity.type
_entity.pdbx_description
1 polymer ?
#
loop_
_entity_poly.entity_id
_entity_poly.type
_entity_poly.pdbx_seq_one_letter_code
_entity_poly.pdbx_strand_id
1 'polypeptide(L)'
;MSWPPGNAPGRRAAAARHARVPVVAVFLSAASVWEITTKARLGKLPRALAVAADVPAAMASQGFAPLSITAAHAQRAGSLPGSHRDPFDRMLVAQADLEGLPIVSMDAVFD
;
A
#
# COMPACT_ATOMS: atom_id res chain seq x y z
N MET A 1 31.60 -62.91 -11.47
CA MET A 1 30.49 -62.43 -10.62
C MET A 1 31.11 -61.55 -9.53
N SER A 2 31.14 -60.22 -9.71
CA SER A 2 31.47 -59.25 -8.65
C SER A 2 31.31 -57.83 -9.18
N TRP A 3 30.50 -57.07 -8.45
CA TRP A 3 30.08 -55.67 -8.63
C TRP A 3 31.20 -54.66 -8.31
N PRO A 4 31.35 -53.52 -9.01
CA PRO A 4 32.25 -52.44 -8.58
C PRO A 4 31.58 -51.49 -7.57
N PRO A 5 32.31 -50.99 -6.56
CA PRO A 5 31.74 -50.16 -5.49
C PRO A 5 31.44 -48.72 -5.93
N GLY A 6 30.17 -48.33 -5.74
CA GLY A 6 29.72 -47.12 -5.06
C GLY A 6 30.33 -45.76 -5.42
N ASN A 7 29.60 -45.02 -6.25
CA ASN A 7 29.77 -43.58 -6.49
C ASN A 7 29.40 -42.79 -5.20
N ALA A 8 30.31 -41.96 -4.68
CA ALA A 8 29.99 -41.02 -3.61
C ALA A 8 29.33 -39.75 -4.21
N PRO A 9 28.17 -39.29 -3.74
CA PRO A 9 27.61 -38.03 -4.21
C PRO A 9 28.39 -36.88 -3.57
N GLY A 10 29.16 -36.16 -4.39
CA GLY A 10 29.74 -34.87 -4.04
C GLY A 10 28.63 -33.92 -3.58
N ARG A 11 28.64 -33.56 -2.30
CA ARG A 11 27.77 -32.54 -1.72
C ARG A 11 28.11 -31.21 -2.40
N ARG A 12 27.38 -30.86 -3.46
CA ARG A 12 27.29 -29.48 -3.91
C ARG A 12 26.57 -28.72 -2.80
N ALA A 13 27.33 -27.99 -2.00
CA ALA A 13 26.79 -26.99 -1.10
C ALA A 13 26.00 -26.00 -1.96
N ALA A 14 24.67 -26.14 -1.96
CA ALA A 14 23.78 -25.13 -2.50
C ALA A 14 23.95 -23.90 -1.61
N ALA A 15 24.69 -22.91 -2.11
CA ALA A 15 24.73 -21.59 -1.49
C ALA A 15 23.28 -21.09 -1.45
N ALA A 16 22.70 -21.08 -0.25
CA ALA A 16 21.40 -20.46 -0.02
C ALA A 16 21.54 -18.98 -0.35
N ARG A 17 21.11 -18.61 -1.56
CA ARG A 17 20.94 -17.22 -1.95
C ARG A 17 19.81 -16.69 -1.08
N HIS A 18 20.16 -15.99 0.00
CA HIS A 18 19.20 -15.20 0.74
C HIS A 18 18.69 -14.12 -0.22
N ALA A 19 17.52 -14.35 -0.81
CA ALA A 19 16.83 -13.34 -1.57
C ALA A 19 16.50 -12.20 -0.60
N ARG A 20 17.16 -11.06 -0.77
CA ARG A 20 16.84 -9.85 -0.02
C ARG A 20 15.45 -9.43 -0.49
N VAL A 21 14.44 -9.62 0.37
CA VAL A 21 13.10 -9.07 0.12
C VAL A 21 13.29 -7.55 0.00
N PRO A 22 12.90 -6.92 -1.12
CA PRO A 22 13.01 -5.48 -1.23
C PRO A 22 12.13 -4.84 -0.15
N VAL A 23 12.69 -3.88 0.59
CA VAL A 23 11.90 -3.05 1.50
C VAL A 23 11.09 -2.11 0.61
N VAL A 24 9.80 -2.39 0.47
CA VAL A 24 8.85 -1.53 -0.24
C VAL A 24 8.27 -0.55 0.77
N ALA A 25 8.42 0.75 0.51
CA ALA A 25 7.76 1.77 1.30
C ALA A 25 6.28 1.80 0.91
N VAL A 26 5.39 1.69 1.89
CA VAL A 26 3.95 1.82 1.71
C VAL A 26 3.52 3.16 2.28
N PHE A 27 2.83 3.96 1.47
CA PHE A 27 2.34 5.27 1.87
C PHE A 27 0.85 5.21 2.20
N LEU A 28 0.41 5.94 3.22
CA LEU A 28 -1.00 6.22 3.45
C LEU A 28 -1.27 7.71 3.26
N SER A 29 -2.14 8.01 2.30
CA SER A 29 -2.57 9.37 2.01
C SER A 29 -3.37 9.97 3.17
N ALA A 30 -3.14 11.26 3.45
CA ALA A 30 -4.00 12.04 4.33
C ALA A 30 -5.48 12.05 3.85
N ALA A 31 -5.75 11.87 2.56
CA ALA A 31 -7.12 11.70 2.03
C ALA A 31 -7.76 10.41 2.53
N SER A 32 -7.03 9.29 2.54
CA SER A 32 -7.51 8.02 3.09
C SER A 32 -7.75 8.12 4.59
N VAL A 33 -6.87 8.80 5.34
CA VAL A 33 -7.08 9.05 6.77
C VAL A 33 -8.36 9.87 7.01
N TRP A 34 -8.56 10.92 6.21
CA TRP A 34 -9.77 11.74 6.27
C TRP A 34 -11.03 10.94 5.92
N GLU A 35 -10.95 10.06 4.92
CA GLU A 35 -12.06 9.20 4.54
C GLU A 35 -12.39 8.16 5.63
N ILE A 36 -11.38 7.48 6.19
CA ILE A 36 -11.53 6.50 7.29
C ILE A 36 -12.26 7.14 8.47
N THR A 37 -11.78 8.30 8.93
CA THR A 37 -12.34 8.99 10.10
C THR A 37 -13.75 9.53 9.80
N THR A 38 -14.01 9.99 8.58
CA THR A 38 -15.35 10.42 8.14
C THR A 38 -16.34 9.26 8.10
N LYS A 39 -15.95 8.12 7.50
CA LYS A 39 -16.79 6.92 7.43
C LYS A 39 -17.05 6.34 8.83
N ALA A 40 -16.07 6.36 9.72
CA ALA A 40 -16.23 5.95 11.12
C ALA A 40 -17.25 6.85 11.86
N ARG A 41 -17.12 8.18 11.75
CA ARG A 41 -18.09 9.14 12.33
C ARG A 41 -19.52 8.92 11.82
N LEU A 42 -19.68 8.56 10.55
CA LEU A 42 -20.97 8.26 9.93
C LEU A 42 -21.49 6.84 10.25
N GLY A 43 -20.80 6.07 11.10
CA GLY A 43 -21.19 4.70 11.47
C GLY A 43 -20.99 3.66 10.36
N LYS A 44 -20.31 4.01 9.27
CA LYS A 44 -20.08 3.12 8.12
C LYS A 44 -18.93 2.12 8.33
N LEU A 45 -18.09 2.33 9.36
CA LEU A 45 -16.96 1.47 9.71
C LEU A 45 -17.01 1.00 11.18
N PRO A 46 -18.06 0.27 11.61
CA PRO A 46 -18.20 -0.13 13.01
C PRO A 46 -17.05 -1.04 13.50
N ARG A 47 -16.42 -1.80 12.59
CA ARG A 47 -15.27 -2.67 12.90
C ARG A 47 -13.93 -1.96 12.94
N ALA A 48 -13.85 -0.71 12.47
CA ALA A 48 -12.60 0.05 12.39
C ALA A 48 -12.54 1.22 13.38
N LEU A 49 -13.44 1.29 14.37
CA LEU A 49 -13.50 2.41 15.32
C LEU A 49 -12.20 2.59 16.11
N ALA A 50 -11.56 1.49 16.53
CA ALA A 50 -10.29 1.53 17.24
C ALA A 50 -9.16 2.11 16.37
N VAL A 51 -9.12 1.75 15.07
CA VAL A 51 -8.16 2.30 14.11
C VAL A 51 -8.47 3.77 13.82
N ALA A 52 -9.75 4.11 13.62
CA ALA A 52 -10.19 5.47 13.32
C ALA A 52 -9.97 6.45 14.48
N ALA A 53 -9.85 5.96 15.72
CA ALA A 53 -9.55 6.78 16.89
C ALA A 53 -8.13 7.37 16.86
N ASP A 54 -7.17 6.64 16.29
CA ASP A 54 -5.78 7.10 16.12
C ASP A 54 -5.13 6.43 14.90
N VAL A 55 -5.50 6.93 13.72
CA VAL A 55 -4.95 6.42 12.45
C VAL A 55 -3.43 6.62 12.36
N PRO A 56 -2.84 7.77 12.79
CA PRO A 56 -1.38 7.93 12.81
C PRO A 56 -0.65 6.85 13.63
N ALA A 57 -1.14 6.48 14.82
CA ALA A 57 -0.53 5.41 15.60
C ALA A 57 -0.67 4.05 14.90
N ALA A 58 -1.84 3.77 14.30
CA ALA A 58 -2.04 2.56 13.51
C ALA A 58 -1.08 2.49 12.31
N MET A 59 -0.90 3.58 11.56
CA MET A 59 0.07 3.68 10.47
C MET A 59 1.50 3.37 10.93
N ALA A 60 1.94 4.01 12.03
CA ALA A 60 3.27 3.80 12.58
C ALA A 60 3.49 2.34 12.98
N SER A 61 2.49 1.68 13.58
CA SER A 61 2.55 0.27 13.96
C SER A 61 2.67 -0.69 12.77
N GLN A 62 2.18 -0.29 11.59
CA GLN A 62 2.20 -1.06 10.35
C GLN A 62 3.38 -0.69 9.44
N GLY A 63 4.19 0.30 9.80
CA GLY A 63 5.30 0.78 8.96
C GLY A 63 4.85 1.60 7.74
N PHE A 64 3.65 2.20 7.78
CA PHE A 64 3.17 3.06 6.70
C PHE A 64 3.72 4.48 6.85
N ALA A 65 4.24 5.04 5.76
CA ALA A 65 4.68 6.43 5.69
C ALA A 65 3.49 7.36 5.39
N PRO A 66 3.36 8.51 6.06
CA PRO A 66 2.31 9.47 5.72
C PRO A 66 2.59 10.14 4.37
N LEU A 67 1.54 10.36 3.58
CA LEU A 67 1.59 11.18 2.37
C LEU A 67 0.67 12.40 2.50
N SER A 68 1.29 13.57 2.62
CA SER A 68 0.61 14.85 2.79
C SER A 68 -0.12 15.31 1.52
N ILE A 69 -1.26 15.98 1.70
CA ILE A 69 -1.92 16.70 0.60
C ILE A 69 -1.26 18.06 0.43
N THR A 70 -0.91 18.41 -0.80
CA THR A 70 -0.33 19.70 -1.17
C THR A 70 -1.30 20.47 -2.06
N ALA A 71 -1.03 21.77 -2.29
CA ALA A 71 -1.80 22.56 -3.24
C ALA A 71 -1.72 21.98 -4.67
N ALA A 72 -0.58 21.40 -5.05
CA ALA A 72 -0.42 20.73 -6.35
C ALA A 72 -1.34 19.50 -6.47
N HIS A 73 -1.42 18.69 -5.40
CA HIS A 73 -2.37 17.57 -5.32
C HIS A 73 -3.81 18.05 -5.50
N ALA A 74 -4.20 19.13 -4.80
CA ALA A 74 -5.55 19.69 -4.90
C ALA A 74 -5.87 20.24 -6.31
N GLN A 75 -4.95 20.98 -6.93
CA GLN A 75 -5.12 21.50 -8.29
C GLN A 75 -5.26 20.35 -9.31
N ARG A 76 -4.42 19.32 -9.18
CA ARG A 76 -4.51 18.14 -10.05
C ARG A 76 -5.82 17.41 -9.86
N ALA A 77 -6.24 17.14 -8.62
CA ALA A 77 -7.51 16.50 -8.31
C ALA A 77 -8.71 17.26 -8.90
N GLY A 78 -8.71 18.61 -8.85
CA GLY A 78 -9.76 19.44 -9.43
C GLY A 78 -9.82 19.39 -10.97
N SER A 79 -8.69 19.12 -11.63
CA SER A 79 -8.58 19.12 -13.10
C SER A 79 -8.74 17.74 -13.75
N LEU A 80 -8.83 16.65 -12.98
CA LEU A 80 -8.99 15.30 -13.55
C LEU A 80 -10.28 15.21 -14.41
N PRO A 81 -10.19 14.66 -15.63
CA PRO A 81 -11.36 14.46 -16.49
C PRO A 81 -12.29 13.39 -15.91
N GLY A 82 -13.52 13.33 -16.42
CA GLY A 82 -14.50 12.34 -16.02
C GLY A 82 -15.27 12.68 -14.75
N SER A 83 -16.29 11.87 -14.47
CA SER A 83 -17.26 12.10 -13.40
C SER A 83 -16.93 11.37 -12.11
N HIS A 84 -15.66 11.09 -11.79
CA HIS A 84 -15.32 10.59 -10.45
C HIS A 84 -15.96 11.53 -9.43
N ARG A 85 -17.02 11.04 -8.75
CA ARG A 85 -17.87 11.89 -7.91
C ARG A 85 -17.28 12.06 -6.53
N ASP A 86 -16.43 11.13 -6.09
CA ASP A 86 -15.85 11.18 -4.77
C ASP A 86 -14.60 12.08 -4.77
N PRO A 87 -14.58 13.16 -3.97
CA PRO A 87 -13.39 14.01 -3.83
C PRO A 87 -12.17 13.26 -3.27
N PHE A 88 -12.35 12.19 -2.48
CA PHE A 88 -11.25 11.39 -1.95
C PHE A 88 -10.57 10.59 -3.06
N ASP A 89 -11.35 9.94 -3.93
CA ASP A 89 -10.79 9.18 -5.06
C ASP A 89 -10.00 10.08 -5.99
N ARG A 90 -10.52 11.27 -6.31
CA ARG A 90 -9.82 12.25 -7.13
C ARG A 90 -8.50 12.70 -6.50
N MET A 91 -8.47 12.85 -5.18
CA MET A 91 -7.24 13.18 -4.47
C MET A 91 -6.23 12.03 -4.52
N LEU A 92 -6.67 10.77 -4.37
CA LEU A 92 -5.80 9.60 -4.46
C LEU A 92 -5.19 9.46 -5.86
N VAL A 93 -5.99 9.63 -6.92
CA VAL A 93 -5.48 9.65 -8.31
C VAL A 93 -4.48 10.78 -8.50
N ALA A 94 -4.76 11.97 -7.99
CA ALA A 94 -3.87 13.12 -8.13
C ALA A 94 -2.52 12.92 -7.41
N GLN A 95 -2.52 12.33 -6.22
CA GLN A 95 -1.30 11.99 -5.50
C GLN A 95 -0.52 10.88 -6.19
N ALA A 96 -1.20 9.83 -6.66
CA ALA A 96 -0.57 8.75 -7.40
C ALA A 96 0.12 9.25 -8.67
N ASP A 97 -0.57 10.10 -9.43
CA ASP A 97 -0.06 10.70 -10.67
C ASP A 97 1.14 11.63 -10.42
N LEU A 98 1.06 12.51 -9.41
CA LEU A 98 2.13 13.47 -9.14
C LEU A 98 3.35 12.88 -8.42
N GLU A 99 3.15 11.87 -7.57
CA GLU A 99 4.22 11.22 -6.80
C GLU A 99 4.79 9.97 -7.50
N GLY A 100 4.20 9.55 -8.63
CA GLY A 100 4.60 8.34 -9.34
C GLY A 100 4.38 7.06 -8.54
N LEU A 101 3.33 7.04 -7.70
CA LEU A 101 3.03 5.94 -6.79
C LEU A 101 1.86 5.10 -7.32
N PRO A 102 1.99 3.76 -7.37
CA PRO A 102 0.83 2.91 -7.67
C PRO A 102 -0.19 2.97 -6.54
N ILE A 103 -1.48 2.98 -6.88
CA ILE A 103 -2.59 2.89 -5.92
C ILE A 103 -2.82 1.41 -5.58
N VAL A 104 -2.99 1.13 -4.29
CA VAL A 104 -3.52 -0.16 -3.82
C VAL A 104 -4.90 0.11 -3.24
N SER A 105 -5.93 -0.41 -3.89
CA SER A 105 -7.33 -0.26 -3.46
C SER A 105 -8.04 -1.60 -3.50
N MET A 106 -9.07 -1.75 -2.67
CA MET A 106 -10.05 -2.83 -2.76
C MET A 106 -11.23 -2.46 -3.66
N ASP A 107 -11.27 -1.21 -4.13
CA ASP A 107 -12.32 -0.68 -5.00
C ASP A 107 -11.89 -0.78 -6.47
N ALA A 108 -12.78 -1.34 -7.30
CA ALA A 108 -12.56 -1.54 -8.74
C ALA A 108 -12.51 -0.21 -9.52
N VAL A 109 -12.83 0.92 -8.89
CA VAL A 109 -12.74 2.27 -9.46
C VAL A 109 -11.30 2.66 -9.86
N PHE A 110 -10.29 1.95 -9.36
CA PHE A 110 -8.87 2.24 -9.62
C PHE A 110 -8.13 1.18 -10.46
N ASP A 111 -8.84 0.17 -10.99
CA ASP A 111 -8.28 -0.89 -11.87
C ASP A 111 -8.20 -0.46 -13.35
#